data_AF-A0A7X9IS09-F1
#
_entry.id   AF-A0A7X9IS09-F1
#
_cell.length_a   1.000
_cell.length_b   1.000
_cell.length_c   1.000
_cell.angle_alpha   90.00
_cell.angle_beta   90.00
_cell.angle_gamma   90.00
#
_symmetry.space_group_name_H-M   'P 1'
#
loop_
_entity.id
_entity.type
_entity.pdbx_description
1 polymer ?
#
loop_
_entity_poly.entity_id
_entity_poly.type
_entity_poly.pdbx_seq_one_letter_code
_entity_poly.pdbx_strand_id
1 'polypeptide(L)'
;MLVEQIELLKKPEFKEKMKMRTMSPVSASIKREVDGKLKIWDLGPGDERFYESVQKNLVNKYVSFYGDYDGSNWVRLRPDMSSAKRRRIEIKRDFHRGYMMEFEMEADARLLEFAYYCGLGERNSMGFGMVKLNNGIK
;
A
#
# COMPACT_ATOMS: atom_id res chain seq x y z
N MET A 1 27.59 -2.94 -8.02
CA MET A 1 26.78 -1.77 -7.58
C MET A 1 27.39 -1.31 -6.27
N LEU A 2 27.93 -0.09 -6.21
CA LEU A 2 28.49 0.49 -4.99
C LEU A 2 27.47 1.48 -4.43
N VAL A 3 27.35 1.54 -3.10
CA VAL A 3 26.50 2.54 -2.43
C VAL A 3 27.32 3.81 -2.30
N GLU A 4 26.85 4.89 -2.92
CA GLU A 4 27.57 6.18 -2.94
C GLU A 4 27.28 7.03 -1.71
N GLN A 5 26.03 7.04 -1.24
CA GLN A 5 25.58 7.87 -0.12
C GLN A 5 24.35 7.26 0.56
N ILE A 6 24.24 7.49 1.88
CA ILE A 6 23.04 7.22 2.67
C ILE A 6 22.64 8.53 3.34
N GLU A 7 21.37 8.93 3.19
CA GLU A 7 20.82 10.16 3.78
C GLU A 7 19.54 9.84 4.55
N LEU A 8 19.37 10.50 5.69
CA LEU A 8 18.15 10.43 6.49
C LEU A 8 17.17 11.51 6.03
N LEU A 9 16.01 11.09 5.51
CA LEU A 9 14.95 12.02 5.12
C LEU A 9 14.22 12.57 6.35
N LYS A 10 13.85 13.85 6.29
CA LYS A 10 13.06 14.50 7.34
C LYS A 10 11.69 13.82 7.47
N LYS A 11 11.32 13.45 8.70
CA LYS A 11 10.00 12.92 9.04
C LYS A 11 8.92 13.97 8.71
N PRO A 12 7.90 13.64 7.91
CA PRO A 12 6.79 14.55 7.67
C PRO A 12 5.85 14.62 8.89
N GLU A 13 5.06 15.70 8.95
CA GLU A 13 3.92 15.75 9.87
C GLU A 13 2.75 14.95 9.29
N PHE A 14 2.26 13.98 10.07
CA PHE A 14 1.11 13.15 9.69
C PHE A 14 -0.18 13.80 10.14
N LYS A 15 -1.13 13.94 9.22
CA LYS A 15 -2.48 14.47 9.43
C LYS A 15 -3.49 13.41 9.04
N GLU A 16 -4.72 13.48 9.52
CA GLU A 16 -5.76 12.47 9.22
C GLU A 16 -6.11 12.34 7.74
N LYS A 17 -5.65 13.29 6.91
CA LYS A 17 -5.87 13.30 5.46
C LYS A 17 -4.61 13.75 4.73
N MET A 18 -4.09 12.90 3.85
CA MET A 18 -2.85 13.18 3.11
C MET A 18 -2.92 12.74 1.64
N LYS A 19 -2.25 13.50 0.77
CA LYS A 19 -2.01 13.10 -0.62
C LYS A 19 -0.67 12.40 -0.72
N MET A 20 -0.66 11.23 -1.33
CA MET A 20 0.50 10.37 -1.45
C MET A 20 0.61 9.78 -2.84
N ARG A 21 1.81 9.30 -3.17
CA ARG A 21 2.06 8.50 -4.37
C ARG A 21 2.93 7.31 -4.05
N THR A 22 2.67 6.22 -4.74
CA THR A 22 3.46 4.99 -4.61
C THR A 22 4.89 5.19 -5.14
N MET A 23 5.88 4.83 -4.34
CA MET A 23 7.27 4.62 -4.75
C MET A 23 7.50 3.22 -5.30
N SER A 24 6.71 2.25 -4.82
CA SER A 24 6.65 0.91 -5.37
C SER A 24 5.20 0.40 -5.41
N PRO A 25 4.88 -0.59 -6.27
CA PRO A 25 3.49 -0.94 -6.55
C PRO A 25 2.78 -1.46 -5.30
N VAL A 26 1.55 -1.02 -5.06
CA VAL A 26 0.69 -1.60 -4.02
C VAL A 26 0.09 -2.89 -4.57
N SER A 27 0.25 -4.00 -3.85
CA SER A 27 -0.34 -5.29 -4.19
C SER A 27 -1.41 -5.64 -3.16
N ALA A 28 -2.53 -6.17 -3.63
CA ALA A 28 -3.58 -6.73 -2.80
C ALA A 28 -4.16 -7.94 -3.54
N SER A 29 -4.46 -9.02 -2.82
CA SER A 29 -4.95 -10.24 -3.43
C SER A 29 -6.02 -10.92 -2.58
N ILE A 30 -6.87 -11.69 -3.24
CA ILE A 30 -7.85 -12.56 -2.59
C ILE A 30 -7.65 -14.00 -3.04
N LYS A 31 -8.17 -14.95 -2.27
CA LYS A 31 -8.30 -16.32 -2.72
C LYS A 31 -9.65 -16.48 -3.41
N ARG A 32 -9.64 -17.01 -4.64
CA ARG A 32 -10.84 -17.25 -5.44
C ARG A 32 -10.78 -18.66 -6.02
N GLU A 33 -11.92 -19.35 -6.04
CA GLU A 33 -12.03 -20.62 -6.74
C GLU A 33 -12.13 -20.40 -8.24
N VAL A 34 -11.24 -21.06 -8.99
CA VAL A 34 -11.19 -21.05 -10.46
C VAL A 34 -10.94 -22.47 -10.92
N ASP A 35 -11.90 -23.04 -11.65
CA ASP A 35 -11.89 -24.43 -12.12
C ASP A 35 -11.72 -25.46 -10.97
N GLY A 36 -12.47 -25.29 -9.88
CA GLY A 36 -12.44 -26.18 -8.71
C GLY A 36 -11.16 -26.08 -7.88
N LYS A 37 -10.27 -25.12 -8.18
CA LYS A 37 -9.01 -24.90 -7.44
C LYS A 37 -8.97 -23.50 -6.86
N LEU A 38 -8.58 -23.41 -5.59
CA LEU A 38 -8.35 -22.12 -4.93
C LEU A 38 -7.07 -21.48 -5.48
N LYS A 39 -7.20 -20.33 -6.14
CA LYS A 39 -6.08 -19.56 -6.72
C LYS A 39 -5.97 -18.19 -6.07
N ILE A 40 -4.76 -17.64 -6.05
CA ILE A 40 -4.52 -16.25 -5.68
C ILE A 40 -4.94 -15.36 -6.86
N TRP A 41 -5.79 -14.38 -6.59
CA TRP A 41 -6.27 -13.42 -7.57
C TRP A 41 -5.86 -12.01 -7.14
N ASP A 42 -4.95 -11.41 -7.91
CA ASP A 42 -4.50 -10.05 -7.67
C ASP A 42 -5.61 -9.04 -8.03
N LEU A 43 -5.84 -8.10 -7.12
CA LEU A 43 -6.82 -7.03 -7.26
C LEU A 43 -6.15 -5.76 -7.80
N GLY A 44 -6.99 -4.87 -8.37
CA GLY A 44 -6.57 -3.54 -8.80
C GLY A 44 -7.53 -2.47 -8.31
N PRO A 45 -7.20 -1.18 -8.45
CA PRO A 45 -7.98 -0.07 -7.91
C PRO A 45 -9.38 0.08 -8.55
N GLY A 46 -9.65 -0.59 -9.67
CA GLY A 46 -11.01 -0.66 -10.23
C GLY A 46 -11.94 -1.64 -9.51
N ASP A 47 -11.44 -2.40 -8.53
CA ASP A 47 -12.19 -3.41 -7.77
C ASP A 47 -12.32 -2.96 -6.32
N GLU A 48 -13.53 -2.84 -5.78
CA GLU A 48 -13.76 -2.34 -4.41
C GLU A 48 -13.04 -3.19 -3.34
N ARG A 49 -12.90 -4.50 -3.59
CA ARG A 49 -12.20 -5.43 -2.69
C ARG A 49 -10.74 -5.08 -2.53
N PHE A 50 -10.15 -4.33 -3.46
CA PHE A 50 -8.78 -3.83 -3.34
C PHE A 50 -8.64 -2.94 -2.11
N TYR A 51 -9.59 -2.00 -1.92
CA TYR A 51 -9.56 -1.06 -0.80
C TYR A 51 -9.80 -1.74 0.53
N GLU A 52 -10.76 -2.66 0.58
CA GLU A 52 -11.03 -3.48 1.76
C GLU A 52 -9.80 -4.30 2.16
N SER A 53 -9.13 -4.92 1.17
CA SER A 53 -7.93 -5.73 1.39
C SER A 53 -6.77 -4.87 1.90
N VAL A 54 -6.56 -3.68 1.33
CA VAL A 54 -5.51 -2.74 1.77
C VAL A 54 -5.79 -2.24 3.18
N GLN A 55 -7.03 -1.85 3.49
CA GLN A 55 -7.46 -1.41 4.82
C GLN A 55 -7.23 -2.51 5.88
N LYS A 56 -7.77 -3.70 5.63
CA LYS A 56 -7.62 -4.85 6.54
C LYS A 56 -6.15 -5.21 6.74
N ASN A 57 -5.37 -5.20 5.66
CA ASN A 57 -3.94 -5.47 5.74
C ASN A 57 -3.22 -4.43 6.62
N LEU A 58 -3.50 -3.14 6.44
CA LEU A 58 -2.84 -2.08 7.20
C LEU A 58 -3.14 -2.19 8.70
N VAL A 59 -4.42 -2.33 9.07
CA VAL A 59 -4.83 -2.48 10.47
C VAL A 59 -4.22 -3.74 11.09
N ASN A 60 -4.27 -4.87 10.40
CA ASN A 60 -3.68 -6.11 10.89
C ASN A 60 -2.16 -6.01 11.08
N LYS A 61 -1.45 -5.35 10.16
CA LYS A 61 0.00 -5.14 10.31
C LYS A 61 0.30 -4.22 11.49
N TYR A 62 -0.51 -3.18 11.70
CA TYR A 62 -0.36 -2.27 12.84
C TYR A 62 -0.50 -3.04 14.16
N VAL A 63 -1.60 -3.77 14.34
CA VAL A 63 -1.86 -4.59 15.54
C VAL A 63 -0.78 -5.65 15.72
N SER A 64 -0.33 -6.30 14.65
CA SER A 64 0.75 -7.30 14.74
C SER A 64 2.10 -6.70 15.16
N PHE A 65 2.34 -5.41 14.90
CA PHE A 65 3.60 -4.74 15.23
C PHE A 65 3.56 -4.10 16.62
N TYR A 66 2.45 -3.43 16.98
CA TYR A 66 2.30 -2.70 18.24
C TYR A 66 1.56 -3.46 19.34
N GLY A 67 0.86 -4.55 19.01
CA GLY A 67 0.12 -5.40 19.95
C GLY A 67 -1.39 -5.16 19.93
N ASP A 68 -1.83 -3.91 20.00
CA ASP A 68 -3.24 -3.52 19.95
C ASP A 68 -3.47 -2.29 19.05
N TYR A 69 -4.75 -1.96 18.82
CA TYR A 69 -5.16 -0.75 18.15
C TYR A 69 -6.55 -0.35 18.63
N ASP A 70 -6.62 0.80 19.31
CA ASP A 70 -7.82 1.37 19.91
C ASP A 70 -8.49 2.46 19.05
N GLY A 71 -7.88 2.78 17.90
CA GLY A 71 -8.36 3.81 16.99
C GLY A 71 -9.44 3.32 16.04
N SER A 72 -9.87 4.23 15.16
CA SER A 72 -10.81 3.88 14.09
C SER A 72 -10.12 3.02 13.04
N ASN A 73 -10.64 1.81 12.82
CA ASN A 73 -10.19 0.91 11.75
C ASN A 73 -10.52 1.41 10.34
N TRP A 74 -11.18 2.56 10.21
CA TRP A 74 -11.58 3.13 8.94
C TRP A 74 -10.39 3.73 8.20
N VAL A 75 -10.15 3.23 6.99
CA VAL A 75 -9.10 3.73 6.09
C VAL A 75 -9.72 3.95 4.73
N ARG A 76 -9.82 5.19 4.30
CA ARG A 76 -10.35 5.54 2.98
C ARG A 76 -9.23 5.90 2.04
N LEU A 77 -9.09 5.11 0.97
CA LEU A 77 -8.18 5.36 -0.14
C LEU A 77 -8.98 5.87 -1.35
N ARG A 78 -8.64 7.04 -1.87
CA ARG A 78 -9.23 7.60 -3.09
C ARG A 78 -8.12 7.75 -4.14
N PRO A 79 -7.94 6.77 -5.04
CA PRO A 79 -6.91 6.88 -6.06
C PRO A 79 -7.34 7.84 -7.17
N ASP A 80 -6.37 8.55 -7.71
CA ASP A 80 -6.50 9.16 -9.03
C ASP A 80 -6.37 8.05 -10.08
N MET A 81 -7.52 7.60 -10.60
CA MET A 81 -7.57 6.50 -11.57
C MET A 81 -6.81 6.81 -12.87
N SER A 82 -6.60 8.08 -13.21
CA SER A 82 -5.80 8.46 -14.38
C SER A 82 -4.30 8.20 -14.19
N SER A 83 -3.84 8.20 -12.93
CA SER A 83 -2.45 7.92 -12.55
C SER A 83 -2.15 6.42 -12.42
N ALA A 84 -3.19 5.58 -12.33
CA ALA A 84 -3.07 4.17 -12.00
C ALA A 84 -2.37 3.37 -13.11
N LYS A 85 -1.19 2.82 -12.81
CA LYS A 85 -0.38 2.01 -13.73
C LYS A 85 -0.10 0.64 -13.15
N ARG A 86 -0.61 -0.40 -13.82
CA ARG A 86 -0.34 -1.80 -13.46
C ARG A 86 1.14 -2.13 -13.64
N ARG A 87 1.73 -2.82 -12.66
CA ARG A 87 3.06 -3.43 -12.72
C ARG A 87 2.94 -4.92 -12.45
N ARG A 88 3.70 -5.71 -13.20
CA ARG A 88 3.86 -7.15 -13.01
C ARG A 88 5.32 -7.40 -12.69
N ILE A 89 5.59 -7.96 -11.53
CA ILE A 89 6.95 -8.19 -11.02
C ILE A 89 7.11 -9.69 -10.78
N GLU A 90 8.23 -10.25 -11.23
CA GLU A 90 8.58 -11.64 -10.99
C GLU A 90 9.40 -11.76 -9.70
N ILE A 91 8.98 -12.65 -8.80
CA ILE A 91 9.68 -12.99 -7.57
C ILE A 91 9.77 -14.51 -7.49
N LYS A 92 10.99 -15.05 -7.45
CA LYS A 92 11.23 -16.51 -7.29
C LYS A 92 10.38 -17.37 -8.24
N ARG A 93 10.20 -16.94 -9.50
CA ARG A 93 9.42 -17.59 -10.58
C ARG A 93 7.90 -17.45 -10.49
N ASP A 94 7.39 -16.71 -9.50
CA ASP A 94 5.98 -16.30 -9.45
C ASP A 94 5.82 -14.85 -9.90
N PHE A 95 4.69 -14.56 -10.55
CA PHE A 95 4.36 -13.20 -10.97
C PHE A 95 3.32 -12.59 -10.05
N HIS A 96 3.64 -11.42 -9.52
CA HIS A 96 2.73 -10.64 -8.69
C HIS A 96 2.33 -9.36 -9.41
N ARG A 97 1.03 -9.05 -9.39
CA ARG A 97 0.52 -7.78 -9.88
C ARG A 97 0.37 -6.79 -8.74
N GLY A 98 0.70 -5.54 -9.04
CA GLY A 98 0.47 -4.40 -8.18
C GLY A 98 0.26 -3.14 -9.02
N TYR A 99 -0.07 -2.04 -8.36
CA TYR A 99 -0.42 -0.80 -9.01
C TYR A 99 0.40 0.37 -8.46
N MET A 100 0.99 1.13 -9.37
CA MET A 100 1.51 2.46 -9.09
C MET A 100 0.36 3.44 -9.22
N MET A 101 0.21 4.37 -8.28
CA MET A 101 -0.87 5.35 -8.29
C MET A 101 -0.56 6.54 -7.39
N GLU A 102 -1.17 7.68 -7.71
CA GLU A 102 -1.37 8.81 -6.82
C GLU A 102 -2.74 8.66 -6.17
N PHE A 103 -2.84 9.02 -4.89
CA PHE A 103 -4.07 8.84 -4.14
C PHE A 103 -4.13 9.79 -2.95
N GLU A 104 -5.35 10.04 -2.51
CA GLU A 104 -5.63 10.64 -1.21
C GLU A 104 -5.97 9.52 -0.22
N MET A 105 -5.43 9.60 0.98
CA MET A 105 -5.71 8.66 2.07
C MET A 105 -6.22 9.41 3.29
N GLU A 106 -7.29 8.90 3.87
CA GLU A 106 -7.94 9.45 5.06
C GLU A 106 -8.07 8.32 6.11
N ALA A 107 -7.44 8.50 7.27
CA ALA A 107 -7.39 7.52 8.36
C ALA A 107 -6.84 8.19 9.64
N ASP A 108 -6.84 7.45 10.75
CA ASP A 108 -6.06 7.81 11.95
C ASP A 108 -4.61 8.13 11.57
N ALA A 109 -4.07 9.23 12.10
CA ALA A 109 -2.70 9.68 11.82
C ALA A 109 -1.66 8.59 12.11
N ARG A 110 -1.90 7.72 13.11
CA ARG A 110 -1.03 6.58 13.44
C ARG A 110 -1.00 5.54 12.32
N LEU A 111 -2.14 5.30 11.66
CA LEU A 111 -2.21 4.38 10.51
C LEU A 111 -1.57 5.00 9.26
N LEU A 112 -1.69 6.31 9.06
CA LEU A 112 -1.02 7.03 7.97
C LEU A 112 0.50 7.02 8.13
N GLU A 113 0.98 7.27 9.34
CA GLU A 113 2.39 7.15 9.70
C GLU A 113 2.91 5.73 9.46
N PHE A 114 2.17 4.73 9.94
CA PHE A 114 2.56 3.34 9.77
C PHE A 114 2.54 2.91 8.29
N ALA A 115 1.55 3.34 7.50
CA ALA A 115 1.52 3.11 6.07
C ALA A 115 2.72 3.75 5.33
N TYR A 116 3.16 4.93 5.77
CA TYR A 116 4.33 5.59 5.21
C TYR A 116 5.62 4.79 5.46
N TYR A 117 5.81 4.26 6.67
CA TYR A 117 7.02 3.51 7.01
C TYR A 117 7.01 2.05 6.58
N CYS A 118 5.88 1.35 6.74
CA CYS A 118 5.78 -0.09 6.46
C CYS A 118 5.22 -0.40 5.07
N GLY A 119 4.66 0.58 4.37
CA GLY A 119 4.03 0.42 3.07
C GLY A 119 2.60 -0.11 3.12
N LEU A 120 1.85 0.14 2.05
CA LEU A 120 0.47 -0.31 1.86
C LEU A 120 0.40 -1.71 1.22
N GLY A 121 -0.66 -2.45 1.54
CA GLY A 121 -0.94 -3.76 0.94
C GLY A 121 0.11 -4.82 1.30
N GLU A 122 0.26 -5.79 0.41
CA GLU A 122 1.01 -7.02 0.65
C GLU A 122 2.47 -6.95 0.16
N ARG A 123 3.28 -7.92 0.59
CA ARG A 123 4.66 -8.16 0.10
C ARG A 123 5.62 -6.98 0.32
N ASN A 124 5.43 -6.19 1.38
CA ASN A 124 6.24 -4.99 1.63
C ASN A 124 7.75 -5.29 1.77
N SER A 125 8.09 -6.38 2.44
CA SER A 125 9.49 -6.84 2.56
C SER A 125 10.14 -7.24 1.24
N MET A 126 9.35 -7.43 0.18
CA MET A 126 9.82 -7.73 -1.18
C MET A 126 9.79 -6.50 -2.08
N GLY A 127 9.67 -5.29 -1.51
CA GLY A 127 9.74 -4.03 -2.24
C GLY A 127 8.41 -3.50 -2.74
N PHE A 128 7.28 -3.86 -2.12
CA PHE A 128 5.93 -3.39 -2.52
C PHE A 128 5.35 -2.35 -1.57
N GLY A 129 4.49 -1.50 -2.13
CA GLY A 129 3.61 -0.64 -1.36
C GLY A 129 4.26 0.55 -0.66
N MET A 130 5.54 0.84 -0.90
CA MET A 130 6.17 2.04 -0.34
C MET A 130 5.51 3.28 -0.94
N VAL A 131 5.27 4.30 -0.12
CA VAL A 131 4.62 5.54 -0.53
C VAL A 131 5.45 6.74 -0.10
N LYS A 132 5.21 7.88 -0.72
CA LYS A 132 5.74 9.16 -0.27
C LYS A 132 4.66 10.24 -0.39
N LEU A 133 4.85 11.33 0.33
CA LEU A 133 3.97 12.49 0.19
C LEU A 133 4.00 13.01 -1.24
N ASN A 134 2.80 13.26 -1.76
CA ASN A 134 2.62 13.94 -3.03
C ASN A 134 2.43 15.43 -2.73
N ASN A 135 3.56 16.09 -2.43
CA ASN A 135 3.62 17.53 -2.43
C ASN A 135 3.56 17.92 -3.91
N GLY A 136 2.34 18.13 -4.43
CA GLY A 136 2.17 18.66 -5.77
C GLY A 136 3.10 19.86 -5.89
N ILE A 137 4.10 19.76 -6.77
CA ILE A 137 4.94 20.91 -7.10
C ILE A 137 3.97 21.86 -7.79
N LYS A 138 3.50 22.86 -7.04
CA LYS A 138 2.99 24.08 -7.64
C LYS A 138 4.17 24.85 -8.19
#